data_AF-A0A7S0TBY0-F1
#
_entry.id   AF-A0A7S0TBY0-F1
#
_cell.length_a   1.000
_cell.length_b   1.000
_cell.length_c   1.000
_cell.angle_alpha   90.00
_cell.angle_beta   90.00
_cell.angle_gamma   90.00
#
_symmetry.space_group_name_H-M   'P 1'
#
loop_
_entity.id
_entity.type
_entity.pdbx_description
1 polymer ?
#
loop_
_entity_poly.entity_id
_entity_poly.type
_entity_poly.pdbx_seq_one_letter_code
_entity_poly.pdbx_strand_id
1 'polypeptide(L)'
;GTYIGFNRRAGVAETSNAWILFCNFGGEKVFSEFSDNGRKLSFRVNSTSQMGRSSEASLYREMVSAQKRGEKKEILLFARASTRMKYLFCGSCACSHVTTLDEDTACLLLQLEDYEELMDEKLRISSDFEGLVTGRL
;
A
#
# COMPACT_ATOMS: atom_id res chain seq x y z
N GLY A 1 -13.78 16.29 14.01
CA GLY A 1 -13.04 15.09 13.60
C GLY A 1 -13.14 14.94 12.11
N THR A 2 -12.01 14.78 11.42
CA THR A 2 -11.97 14.60 9.96
C THR A 2 -12.32 13.16 9.63
N TYR A 3 -13.44 12.95 8.94
CA TYR A 3 -13.85 11.63 8.48
C TYR A 3 -13.30 11.41 7.07
N ILE A 4 -12.23 10.64 6.94
CA ILE A 4 -11.72 10.22 5.64
C ILE A 4 -12.61 9.05 5.18
N GLY A 5 -13.51 9.31 4.25
CA GLY A 5 -14.33 8.27 3.62
C GLY A 5 -13.49 7.47 2.63
N PHE A 6 -12.77 6.44 3.10
CA PHE A 6 -12.15 5.46 2.20
C PHE A 6 -13.17 4.37 1.85
N ASN A 7 -13.15 3.94 0.58
CA ASN A 7 -13.90 2.77 0.15
C ASN A 7 -13.46 1.58 1.04
N ARG A 8 -14.38 0.70 1.47
CA ARG A 8 -14.07 -0.36 2.45
C ARG A 8 -13.15 -1.47 1.89
N ARG A 9 -12.94 -1.47 0.58
CA ARG A 9 -11.97 -2.28 -0.16
C ARG A 9 -10.66 -1.50 -0.18
N ALA A 10 -9.51 -2.19 -0.15
CA ALA A 10 -8.19 -1.56 -0.17
C ALA A 10 -8.16 -0.33 -1.08
N GLY A 11 -7.53 0.77 -0.63
CA GLY A 11 -7.71 2.06 -1.28
C GLY A 11 -6.53 3.01 -1.06
N VAL A 12 -6.44 4.00 -1.93
CA VAL A 12 -5.40 5.03 -1.91
C VAL A 12 -6.03 6.34 -1.48
N ALA A 13 -5.41 7.02 -0.51
CA ALA A 13 -5.69 8.41 -0.21
C ALA A 13 -4.50 9.28 -0.62
N GLU A 14 -4.79 10.38 -1.31
CA GLU A 14 -3.80 11.36 -1.72
C GLU A 14 -3.76 12.52 -0.71
N THR A 15 -2.58 12.86 -0.21
CA THR A 15 -2.33 14.11 0.53
C THR A 15 -1.38 15.01 -0.26
N SER A 16 -1.04 16.18 0.29
CA SER A 16 -0.09 17.10 -0.34
C SER A 16 1.32 16.54 -0.44
N ASN A 17 1.74 15.73 0.53
CA ASN A 17 3.12 15.22 0.67
C ASN A 17 3.24 13.69 0.69
N ALA A 18 2.13 12.95 0.73
CA ALA A 18 2.14 11.50 0.83
C ALA A 18 0.99 10.84 0.07
N TRP A 19 1.20 9.57 -0.28
CA TRP A 19 0.21 8.60 -0.69
C TRP A 19 -0.02 7.64 0.48
N ILE A 20 -1.26 7.52 0.96
CA ILE A 20 -1.58 6.61 2.05
C ILE A 20 -2.32 5.40 1.46
N LEU A 21 -1.71 4.22 1.58
CA LEU A 21 -2.24 2.97 1.08
C LEU A 21 -2.90 2.19 2.20
N PHE A 22 -4.16 1.80 2.00
CA PHE A 22 -4.89 0.95 2.94
C PHE A 22 -5.06 -0.45 2.33
N CYS A 23 -4.44 -1.47 2.95
CA CYS A 23 -4.46 -2.86 2.47
C CYS A 23 -5.26 -3.78 3.39
N ASN A 24 -6.04 -4.68 2.78
CA ASN A 24 -6.77 -5.72 3.50
C ASN A 24 -6.25 -7.09 3.02
N PHE A 25 -5.69 -7.87 3.94
CA PHE A 25 -5.18 -9.21 3.62
C PHE A 25 -6.24 -10.32 3.81
N GLY A 26 -7.39 -10.01 4.41
CA GLY A 26 -8.52 -10.93 4.58
C GLY A 26 -9.69 -10.65 3.63
N GLY A 27 -9.94 -11.58 2.70
CA GLY A 27 -11.09 -11.58 1.79
C GLY A 27 -10.91 -12.51 0.58
N GLU A 28 -12.00 -12.91 -0.09
CA GLU A 28 -11.99 -13.84 -1.24
C GLU A 28 -11.26 -13.34 -2.49
N LYS A 29 -10.91 -12.06 -2.55
CA LYS A 29 -10.11 -11.47 -3.63
C LYS A 29 -8.84 -10.90 -3.02
N VAL A 30 -7.72 -11.60 -3.22
CA VAL A 30 -6.39 -11.16 -2.79
C VAL A 30 -6.00 -9.96 -3.65
N PHE A 31 -6.21 -8.75 -3.11
CA PHE A 31 -5.81 -7.50 -3.76
C PHE A 31 -4.38 -7.09 -3.40
N SER A 32 -3.84 -7.68 -2.33
CA SER A 32 -2.51 -7.35 -1.82
C SER A 32 -1.88 -8.59 -1.19
N GLU A 33 -0.61 -8.82 -1.49
CA GLU A 33 0.14 -9.99 -1.00
C GLU A 33 1.54 -9.56 -0.60
N PHE A 34 1.95 -9.95 0.61
CA PHE A 34 3.33 -9.83 1.05
C PHE A 34 4.19 -10.92 0.44
N SER A 35 5.38 -10.55 -0.01
CA SER A 35 6.39 -11.46 -0.56
C SER A 35 7.76 -11.12 0.03
N ASP A 36 8.76 -11.96 -0.26
CA ASP A 36 10.14 -11.75 0.22
C ASP A 36 10.20 -11.63 1.76
N ASN A 37 9.53 -12.55 2.45
CA ASN A 37 9.36 -12.56 3.90
C ASN A 37 8.72 -11.28 4.47
N GLY A 38 7.84 -10.62 3.71
CA GLY A 38 7.18 -9.39 4.12
C GLY A 38 7.87 -8.10 3.69
N ARG A 39 9.07 -8.18 3.13
CA ARG A 39 9.82 -6.99 2.67
C ARG A 39 9.16 -6.31 1.49
N LYS A 40 8.36 -7.05 0.71
CA LYS A 40 7.71 -6.55 -0.49
C LYS A 40 6.22 -6.75 -0.43
N LEU A 41 5.48 -5.80 -1.00
CA LEU A 41 4.03 -5.84 -1.12
C LEU A 41 3.62 -5.63 -2.57
N SER A 42 2.87 -6.58 -3.11
CA SER A 42 2.17 -6.40 -4.38
C SER A 42 0.87 -5.65 -4.12
N PHE A 43 0.70 -4.46 -4.68
CA PHE A 43 -0.49 -3.62 -4.50
C PHE A 43 -1.17 -3.33 -5.84
N ARG A 44 -2.41 -3.80 -6.00
CA ARG A 44 -3.17 -3.58 -7.23
C ARG A 44 -3.83 -2.20 -7.23
N VAL A 45 -3.72 -1.49 -8.35
CA VAL A 45 -4.32 -0.18 -8.59
C VAL A 45 -5.08 -0.17 -9.91
N ASN A 46 -6.11 0.66 -9.99
CA ASN A 46 -6.73 1.00 -11.27
C ASN A 46 -5.78 1.90 -12.09
N SER A 47 -5.44 1.48 -13.30
CA SER A 47 -4.54 2.18 -14.23
C SER A 47 -5.30 3.20 -15.11
N THR A 48 -6.61 3.04 -15.30
CA THR A 48 -7.41 3.90 -16.17
C THR A 48 -8.18 4.98 -15.41
N SER A 49 -8.27 6.15 -16.05
CA SER A 49 -9.05 7.31 -15.57
C SER A 49 -10.50 7.30 -16.04
N GLN A 50 -11.00 6.16 -16.55
CA GLN A 50 -12.26 6.05 -17.29
C GLN A 50 -13.50 6.48 -16.49
N MET A 51 -13.42 6.59 -15.16
CA MET A 51 -14.52 7.08 -14.30
C MET A 51 -14.13 8.28 -13.40
N GLY A 52 -13.21 9.14 -13.85
CA GLY A 52 -12.81 10.37 -13.13
C GLY A 52 -11.44 10.30 -12.47
N ARG A 53 -11.04 11.37 -11.76
CA ARG A 53 -9.77 11.42 -11.01
C ARG A 53 -9.89 10.58 -9.74
N SER A 54 -9.44 9.32 -9.78
CA SER A 54 -9.23 8.51 -8.57
C SER A 54 -7.80 8.66 -8.05
N SER A 55 -7.63 8.59 -6.73
CA SER A 55 -6.29 8.63 -6.10
C SER A 55 -5.42 7.45 -6.53
N GLU A 56 -6.02 6.28 -6.83
CA GLU A 56 -5.32 5.13 -7.42
C GLU A 56 -4.76 5.44 -8.80
N ALA A 57 -5.56 6.02 -9.70
CA ALA A 57 -5.10 6.38 -11.03
C ALA A 57 -4.05 7.51 -10.98
N SER A 58 -4.15 8.43 -10.01
CA SER A 58 -3.11 9.44 -9.77
C SER A 58 -1.80 8.81 -9.27
N LEU A 59 -1.87 7.89 -8.30
CA LEU A 59 -0.72 7.13 -7.83
C LEU A 59 -0.06 6.35 -8.98
N TYR A 60 -0.85 5.62 -9.78
CA TYR A 60 -0.35 4.88 -10.94
C TYR A 60 0.38 5.81 -11.93
N ARG A 61 -0.23 6.94 -12.31
CA ARG A 61 0.40 7.92 -13.19
C ARG A 61 1.70 8.45 -12.59
N GLU A 62 1.73 8.77 -11.30
CA GLU A 62 2.95 9.22 -10.61
C GLU A 62 4.05 8.16 -10.72
N MET A 63 3.74 6.90 -10.40
CA MET A 63 4.72 5.80 -10.43
C MET A 63 5.25 5.51 -11.83
N VAL A 64 4.43 5.64 -12.88
CA VAL A 64 4.86 5.47 -14.27
C VAL A 64 5.61 6.71 -14.80
N SER A 65 5.24 7.90 -14.34
CA SER A 65 5.78 9.18 -14.82
C SER A 65 7.05 9.66 -14.12
N ALA A 66 7.49 8.97 -13.05
CA ALA A 66 8.57 9.34 -12.14
C ALA A 66 9.98 9.56 -12.77
N GLN A 67 10.08 9.63 -14.10
CA GLN A 67 11.25 10.14 -14.81
C GLN A 67 11.40 11.68 -14.84
N LYS A 68 10.46 12.49 -14.32
CA LYS A 68 10.53 13.95 -14.47
C LYS A 68 10.33 14.75 -13.17
N ARG A 69 11.47 15.04 -12.52
CA ARG A 69 11.77 16.25 -11.72
C ARG A 69 10.59 16.84 -10.90
N GLY A 70 10.28 16.21 -9.78
CA GLY A 70 9.40 16.75 -8.73
C GLY A 70 9.73 16.14 -7.37
N GLU A 71 9.27 16.76 -6.29
CA GLU A 71 9.32 16.18 -4.94
C GLU A 71 8.46 14.91 -4.91
N LYS A 72 9.12 13.76 -4.78
CA LYS A 72 8.44 12.46 -4.71
C LYS A 72 7.66 12.40 -3.39
N LYS A 73 6.33 12.33 -3.47
CA LYS A 73 5.48 12.08 -2.29
C LYS A 73 5.86 10.74 -1.67
N GLU A 74 5.90 10.69 -0.34
CA GLU A 74 6.14 9.45 0.41
C GLU A 74 4.97 8.47 0.23
N ILE A 75 5.21 7.15 0.29
CA ILE A 75 4.13 6.15 0.26
C ILE A 75 4.06 5.51 1.63
N LEU A 76 2.96 5.72 2.35
CA LEU A 76 2.73 5.19 3.69
C LEU A 76 1.77 3.99 3.62
N LEU A 77 2.16 2.86 4.21
CA LEU A 77 1.35 1.65 4.20
C LEU A 77 0.59 1.49 5.52
N PHE A 78 -0.71 1.25 5.39
CA PHE A 78 -1.58 0.83 6.48
C PHE A 78 -2.25 -0.48 6.11
N ALA A 79 -2.20 -1.48 6.97
CA ALA A 79 -2.78 -2.77 6.68
C ALA A 79 -3.54 -3.40 7.84
N ARG A 80 -4.42 -4.35 7.52
CA ARG A 80 -5.14 -5.17 8.51
C ARG A 80 -5.37 -6.58 7.99
N ALA A 81 -5.37 -7.54 8.92
CA ALA A 81 -5.62 -8.94 8.59
C ALA A 81 -7.09 -9.21 8.23
N SER A 82 -8.05 -8.48 8.82
CA SER A 82 -9.48 -8.65 8.52
C SER A 82 -10.26 -7.35 8.61
N THR A 83 -11.46 -7.32 8.04
CA THR A 83 -12.36 -6.15 8.10
C THR A 83 -12.84 -5.80 9.51
N ARG A 84 -12.72 -6.73 10.46
CA ARG A 84 -13.05 -6.56 11.89
C ARG A 84 -11.93 -5.88 12.68
N MET A 85 -10.72 -5.82 12.12
CA MET A 85 -9.56 -5.21 12.75
C MET A 85 -9.38 -3.76 12.29
N LYS A 86 -8.68 -2.98 13.12
CA LYS A 86 -8.22 -1.65 12.75
C LYS A 86 -7.01 -1.77 11.82
N TYR A 87 -6.84 -0.75 10.98
CA TYR A 87 -5.60 -0.61 10.22
C TYR A 87 -4.44 -0.32 11.16
N LEU A 88 -3.31 -0.95 10.88
CA LEU A 88 -2.03 -0.76 11.54
C LEU A 88 -1.09 -0.10 10.55
N PHE A 89 -0.24 0.79 11.03
CA PHE A 89 0.84 1.34 10.22
C PHE A 89 1.90 0.26 9.99
N CYS A 90 2.37 0.13 8.75
CA CYS A 90 3.31 -0.89 8.31
C CYS A 90 4.57 -0.30 7.69
N GLY A 91 4.85 0.99 7.92
CA GLY A 91 6.03 1.66 7.42
C GLY A 91 5.84 2.42 6.11
N SER A 92 6.95 3.00 5.66
CA SER A 92 7.07 3.69 4.39
C SER A 92 7.54 2.73 3.30
N CYS A 93 7.10 3.02 2.07
CA CYS A 93 7.28 2.19 0.91
C CYS A 93 7.95 2.95 -0.23
N ALA A 94 8.81 2.27 -0.98
CA ALA A 94 9.25 2.68 -2.29
C ALA A 94 8.66 1.78 -3.37
N CYS A 95 8.06 2.36 -4.41
CA CYS A 95 7.68 1.59 -5.59
C CYS A 95 8.94 1.17 -6.35
N SER A 96 9.19 -0.13 -6.39
CA SER A 96 10.34 -0.74 -7.04
C SER A 96 10.05 -1.12 -8.50
N HIS A 97 8.80 -1.53 -8.79
CA HIS A 97 8.40 -1.98 -10.11
C HIS A 97 6.90 -1.74 -10.35
N VAL A 98 6.52 -1.54 -11.61
CA VAL A 98 5.12 -1.41 -12.04
C VAL A 98 4.87 -2.43 -13.13
N THR A 99 3.86 -3.27 -12.97
CA THR A 99 3.47 -4.30 -13.94
C THR A 99 2.02 -4.08 -14.35
N THR A 100 1.78 -3.76 -15.61
CA THR A 100 0.42 -3.73 -16.16
C THR A 100 -0.15 -5.15 -16.17
N LEU A 101 -1.34 -5.35 -15.61
CA LEU A 101 -1.99 -6.66 -15.53
C LEU A 101 -3.01 -6.83 -16.66
N ASP A 102 -3.82 -5.81 -16.90
CA ASP A 102 -4.83 -5.73 -17.93
C ASP A 102 -5.04 -4.27 -18.37
N GLU A 103 -6.03 -4.00 -19.22
CA GLU A 103 -6.29 -2.67 -19.78
C GLU A 103 -6.58 -1.61 -18.70
N ASP A 104 -7.16 -2.02 -17.57
CA ASP A 104 -7.67 -1.12 -16.52
C ASP A 104 -6.96 -1.25 -15.17
N THR A 105 -6.06 -2.23 -15.01
CA THR A 105 -5.36 -2.48 -13.74
C THR A 105 -3.86 -2.70 -13.90
N ALA A 106 -3.12 -2.25 -12.89
CA ALA A 106 -1.69 -2.48 -12.74
C ALA A 106 -1.36 -2.96 -11.33
N CYS A 107 -0.23 -3.64 -11.19
CA CYS A 107 0.38 -4.02 -9.93
C CYS A 107 1.58 -3.11 -9.65
N LEU A 108 1.60 -2.51 -8.47
CA LEU A 108 2.75 -1.81 -7.92
C LEU A 108 3.49 -2.76 -6.98
N LEU A 109 4.76 -3.05 -7.27
CA LEU A 109 5.61 -3.80 -6.36
C LEU A 109 6.30 -2.81 -5.41
N LEU A 110 5.84 -2.77 -4.17
CA LEU A 110 6.31 -1.87 -3.14
C LEU A 110 7.36 -2.57 -2.27
N GLN A 111 8.47 -1.90 -2.03
CA GLN A 111 9.52 -2.31 -1.10
C GLN A 111 9.32 -1.53 0.20
N LEU A 112 9.24 -2.23 1.33
CA LEU A 112 9.25 -1.60 2.64
C LEU A 112 10.67 -1.08 2.93
N GLU A 113 10.76 0.22 3.21
CA GLU A 113 12.03 0.89 3.52
C GLU A 113 12.42 0.63 4.98
N ASP A 114 11.44 0.63 5.88
CA ASP A 114 11.67 0.51 7.33
C ASP A 114 11.52 -0.93 7.84
N TYR A 115 11.62 -1.94 6.98
CA TYR A 115 11.33 -3.34 7.34
C TYR A 115 12.15 -3.84 8.53
N GLU A 116 13.45 -3.55 8.56
CA GLU A 116 14.33 -4.01 9.65
C GLU A 116 13.90 -3.41 10.99
N GLU A 117 13.56 -2.12 11.02
CA GLU A 117 13.11 -1.44 12.23
C GLU A 117 11.75 -1.97 12.70
N LEU A 118 10.86 -2.29 11.78
CA LEU A 118 9.54 -2.88 12.07
C LEU A 118 9.62 -4.30 12.61
N MET A 119 10.67 -5.05 12.25
CA MET A 119 10.89 -6.43 12.68
C MET A 119 11.81 -6.54 13.90
N ASP A 120 12.64 -5.54 14.19
CA ASP A 120 13.51 -5.54 15.36
C ASP A 120 12.68 -5.48 16.65
N GLU A 121 12.77 -6.55 17.46
CA GLU A 121 12.05 -6.66 18.72
C GLU A 121 12.33 -5.53 19.71
N LYS A 122 13.48 -4.87 19.58
CA LYS A 122 13.89 -3.75 20.45
C LYS A 122 13.34 -2.41 20.00
N LEU A 123 12.99 -2.28 18.72
CA LEU A 123 12.53 -1.03 18.10
C LEU A 123 11.03 -1.05 17.78
N ARG A 124 10.44 -2.24 17.63
CA ARG A 124 9.02 -2.39 17.27
C ARG A 124 8.09 -1.96 18.39
N ILE A 125 7.05 -1.23 18.01
CA ILE A 125 5.98 -0.79 18.93
C ILE A 125 4.97 -1.93 19.21
N SER A 126 4.83 -2.90 18.29
CA SER A 126 3.94 -4.05 18.41
C SER A 126 4.43 -5.25 17.58
N SER A 127 4.08 -6.48 18.00
CA SER A 127 4.27 -7.72 17.23
C SER A 127 3.19 -7.94 16.16
N ASP A 128 2.17 -7.09 16.09
CA ASP A 128 1.06 -7.25 15.14
C ASP A 128 1.53 -7.23 13.67
N PHE A 129 2.58 -6.45 13.35
CA PHE A 129 3.16 -6.43 12.00
C PHE A 129 3.79 -7.78 11.64
N GLU A 130 4.55 -8.39 12.55
CA GLU A 130 5.12 -9.73 12.35
C GLU A 130 4.01 -10.76 12.13
N GLY A 131 2.94 -10.71 12.93
CA GLY A 131 1.78 -11.58 12.75
C GLY A 131 1.12 -11.41 11.38
N LEU A 132 1.02 -10.17 10.89
CA LEU A 132 0.46 -9.86 9.58
C LEU A 132 1.32 -10.40 8.43
N VAL A 133 2.63 -10.20 8.51
CA VAL A 133 3.60 -10.66 7.51
C VAL A 133 3.67 -12.19 7.45
N THR A 134 3.67 -12.84 8.62
CA THR A 134 3.79 -14.30 8.73
C THR A 134 2.47 -15.04 8.56
N GLY A 135 1.35 -14.33 8.42
CA GLY A 135 0.01 -14.92 8.29
C GLY A 135 -0.47 -15.63 9.55
N ARG A 136 0.00 -15.21 10.73
CA ARG A 136 -0.30 -15.83 12.04
C ARG A 136 -1.36 -15.09 12.87
N LEU A 137 -2.07 -14.12 12.27
CA LEU A 137 -3.16 -13.33 12.90
C LEU A 137 -4.55 -13.95 12.72
#